data_AF-A0A527ZPM9-F1
#
_entry.id   AF-A0A527ZPM9-F1
#
_cell.length_a   1.000
_cell.length_b   1.000
_cell.length_c   1.000
_cell.angle_alpha   90.00
_cell.angle_beta   90.00
_cell.angle_gamma   90.00
#
_symmetry.space_group_name_H-M   'P 1'
#
loop_
_entity.id
_entity.type
_entity.pdbx_description
1 polymer ?
#
loop_
_entity_poly.entity_id
_entity_poly.type
_entity_poly.pdbx_seq_one_letter_code
_entity_poly.pdbx_strand_id
1 'polypeptide(L)'
;KFYGAVLIRYRREDFSEMEHYGGVSPAWPFSYEEFEPWYSRAEQLFRVRGALGEDPTEPFHSIPYAFGPVPDEPPIARARAELKGLGLHPASLPLGVDIDAWLRDGKTGWDAFPNTGTGKVDAQSGPLTAALADRNIRLETGAHVEYLEASSDATTIAAVHYRQDGTLKKVTPKLVVLSAGAVNSAAILLRSPSPSGKGLANRSDQVGRNFMNHNSSAMLAIDPRRRNTSVYQKTLMLNDYYLSDGKGGKPLGNVQLLGKIDGHILRANVKLAPKFALDFMAGHAVDWYL
;
A
#
# COMPACT_ATOMS: atom_id res chain seq x y z
N LYS A 1 -7.39 9.65 6.20
CA LYS A 1 -6.82 8.30 5.95
C LYS A 1 -7.23 7.83 4.55
N PHE A 2 -6.31 7.69 3.59
CA PHE A 2 -6.67 7.59 2.15
C PHE A 2 -6.23 6.29 1.43
N TYR A 3 -5.38 5.44 2.01
CA TYR A 3 -4.92 4.20 1.37
C TYR A 3 -6.04 3.15 1.23
N GLY A 4 -5.84 2.17 0.35
CA GLY A 4 -6.82 1.13 -0.01
C GLY A 4 -6.94 -0.07 0.93
N ALA A 5 -6.23 -0.07 2.06
CA ALA A 5 -6.23 -1.14 3.08
C ALA A 5 -5.59 -2.48 2.69
N VAL A 6 -5.11 -2.64 1.46
CA VAL A 6 -4.41 -3.84 1.01
C VAL A 6 -2.99 -3.88 1.58
N LEU A 7 -2.61 -5.02 2.17
CA LEU A 7 -1.34 -5.25 2.84
C LEU A 7 -0.71 -6.58 2.36
N ILE A 8 -0.37 -6.63 1.07
CA ILE A 8 0.26 -7.80 0.42
C ILE A 8 1.75 -7.86 0.79
N ARG A 9 2.25 -9.06 1.14
CA ARG A 9 3.70 -9.30 1.27
C ARG A 9 4.36 -9.30 -0.11
N TYR A 10 5.58 -8.77 -0.19
CA TYR A 10 6.45 -9.11 -1.31
C TYR A 10 6.66 -10.62 -1.39
N ARG A 11 6.81 -11.13 -2.60
CA ARG A 11 7.09 -12.55 -2.85
C ARG A 11 8.54 -12.85 -2.58
N ARG A 12 8.87 -14.12 -2.35
CA ARG A 12 10.25 -14.52 -2.05
C ARG A 12 11.19 -14.10 -3.18
N GLU A 13 10.72 -14.23 -4.41
CA GLU A 13 11.42 -13.89 -5.65
C GLU A 13 11.74 -12.40 -5.74
N ASP A 14 10.92 -11.51 -5.17
CA ASP A 14 11.16 -10.05 -5.18
C ASP A 14 12.41 -9.63 -4.39
N PHE A 15 12.93 -10.51 -3.52
CA PHE A 15 14.19 -10.32 -2.81
C PHE A 15 15.42 -10.78 -3.62
N SER A 16 15.20 -11.52 -4.71
CA SER A 16 16.24 -11.94 -5.65
C SER A 16 16.36 -10.97 -6.82
N GLU A 17 17.42 -11.11 -7.62
CA GLU A 17 17.52 -10.38 -8.87
C GLU A 17 16.41 -10.85 -9.83
N MET A 18 15.68 -9.91 -10.43
CA MET A 18 14.63 -10.23 -11.40
C MET A 18 14.76 -9.41 -12.68
N GLU A 19 14.57 -10.06 -13.82
CA GLU A 19 14.58 -9.40 -15.12
C GLU A 19 13.16 -8.99 -15.55
N HIS A 20 12.95 -7.70 -15.75
CA HIS A 20 11.71 -7.13 -16.30
C HIS A 20 11.92 -6.60 -17.72
N TYR A 21 10.85 -6.23 -18.41
CA TYR A 21 10.95 -5.62 -19.73
C TYR A 21 11.69 -4.27 -19.70
N GLY A 22 11.59 -3.53 -18.59
CA GLY A 22 12.24 -2.23 -18.40
C GLY A 22 13.67 -2.28 -17.85
N GLY A 23 14.20 -3.46 -17.54
CA GLY A 23 15.53 -3.63 -16.96
C GLY A 23 15.56 -4.66 -15.82
N VAL A 24 16.67 -4.69 -15.09
CA VAL A 24 16.89 -5.61 -13.97
C VAL A 24 16.52 -4.92 -12.66
N SER A 25 15.69 -5.59 -11.85
CA SER A 25 15.53 -5.28 -10.44
C SER A 25 16.63 -5.99 -9.66
N PRO A 26 17.59 -5.27 -9.06
CA PRO A 26 18.70 -5.90 -8.35
C PRO A 26 18.22 -6.63 -7.10
N ALA A 27 18.96 -7.67 -6.71
CA ALA A 27 18.67 -8.41 -5.48
C ALA A 27 18.73 -7.52 -4.23
N TRP A 28 17.87 -7.81 -3.27
CA TRP A 28 17.96 -7.23 -1.95
C TRP A 28 19.18 -7.81 -1.22
N PRO A 29 19.81 -7.03 -0.31
CA PRO A 29 20.91 -7.54 0.51
C PRO A 29 20.43 -8.51 1.62
N PHE A 30 19.13 -8.79 1.71
CA PHE A 30 18.49 -9.62 2.72
C PHE A 30 17.45 -10.52 2.05
N SER A 31 17.18 -11.70 2.62
CA SER A 31 16.17 -12.61 2.07
C SER A 31 14.76 -12.34 2.61
N TYR A 32 13.76 -12.95 1.97
CA TYR A 32 12.40 -12.95 2.49
C TYR A 32 12.32 -13.53 3.91
N GLU A 33 13.05 -14.60 4.20
CA GLU A 33 13.06 -15.27 5.50
C GLU A 33 13.53 -14.36 6.64
N GLU A 34 14.42 -13.40 6.36
CA GLU A 34 14.83 -12.39 7.34
C GLU A 34 13.69 -11.40 7.64
N PHE A 35 12.87 -11.08 6.64
CA PHE A 35 11.72 -10.19 6.76
C PHE A 35 10.45 -10.89 7.27
N GLU A 36 10.32 -12.19 7.07
CA GLU A 36 9.11 -12.97 7.35
C GLU A 36 8.59 -12.74 8.78
N PRO A 37 9.41 -12.81 9.86
CA PRO A 37 8.91 -12.58 11.21
C PRO A 37 8.40 -11.16 11.42
N TRP A 38 8.92 -10.19 10.66
CA TRP A 38 8.50 -8.79 10.71
C TRP A 38 7.20 -8.55 9.93
N TYR A 39 7.03 -9.20 8.77
CA TYR A 39 5.75 -9.22 8.06
C TYR A 39 4.66 -9.82 8.94
N SER A 40 4.92 -10.97 9.57
CA SER A 40 3.99 -11.61 10.49
C SER A 40 3.58 -10.66 11.63
N ARG A 41 4.55 -9.97 12.26
CA ARG A 41 4.24 -8.97 13.31
C ARG A 41 3.45 -7.78 12.78
N ALA A 42 3.78 -7.28 11.59
CA ALA A 42 3.06 -6.18 10.96
C ALA A 42 1.60 -6.57 10.69
N GLU A 43 1.35 -7.77 10.19
CA GLU A 43 -0.02 -8.26 9.94
C GLU A 43 -0.85 -8.34 11.20
N GLN A 44 -0.27 -8.79 12.33
CA GLN A 44 -0.96 -8.76 13.62
C GLN A 44 -1.27 -7.33 14.06
N LEU A 45 -0.30 -6.42 13.91
CA LEU A 45 -0.41 -5.01 14.32
C LEU A 45 -1.43 -4.23 13.51
N PHE A 46 -1.53 -4.52 12.21
CA PHE A 46 -2.51 -3.95 11.30
C PHE A 46 -3.81 -4.76 11.22
N ARG A 47 -3.95 -5.82 12.03
CA ARG A 47 -5.13 -6.69 12.10
C ARG A 47 -5.55 -7.20 10.73
N VAL A 48 -4.57 -7.64 9.95
CA VAL A 48 -4.79 -8.05 8.56
C VAL A 48 -5.70 -9.27 8.51
N ARG A 49 -6.71 -9.16 7.66
CA ARG A 49 -7.67 -10.22 7.29
C ARG A 49 -7.18 -10.88 6.03
N GLY A 50 -7.01 -12.20 6.02
CA GLY A 50 -6.52 -12.90 4.83
C GLY A 50 -6.74 -14.41 4.90
N ALA A 51 -6.38 -15.09 3.81
CA ALA A 51 -6.41 -16.53 3.70
C ALA A 51 -5.08 -17.02 3.10
N LEU A 52 -4.52 -18.09 3.68
CA LEU A 52 -3.33 -18.76 3.15
C LEU A 52 -3.76 -19.92 2.24
N GLY A 53 -2.92 -20.23 1.25
CA GLY A 53 -3.10 -21.35 0.33
C GLY A 53 -4.02 -21.09 -0.87
N GLU A 54 -4.57 -19.88 -1.02
CA GLU A 54 -5.33 -19.51 -2.21
C GLU A 54 -4.45 -18.98 -3.36
N ASP A 55 -3.40 -18.22 -3.03
CA ASP A 55 -2.43 -17.67 -3.97
C ASP A 55 -1.21 -18.61 -4.05
N PRO A 56 -0.91 -19.19 -5.23
CA PRO A 56 0.23 -20.09 -5.38
C PRO A 56 1.59 -19.39 -5.22
N THR A 57 1.63 -18.06 -5.30
CA THR A 57 2.85 -17.25 -5.11
C THR A 57 3.02 -16.76 -3.66
N GLU A 58 2.04 -17.01 -2.79
CA GLU A 58 2.09 -16.56 -1.40
C GLU A 58 3.33 -17.15 -0.70
N PRO A 59 4.24 -16.29 -0.19
CA PRO A 59 5.43 -16.78 0.47
C PRO A 59 5.09 -17.40 1.82
N PHE A 60 6.06 -18.01 2.52
CA PHE A 60 5.83 -18.67 3.80
C PHE A 60 5.38 -17.70 4.91
N HIS A 61 4.48 -18.14 5.79
CA HIS A 61 4.04 -17.41 6.99
C HIS A 61 4.34 -18.26 8.24
N SER A 62 5.13 -17.73 9.17
CA SER A 62 5.36 -18.37 10.48
C SER A 62 4.16 -18.21 11.41
N ILE A 63 3.38 -17.14 11.24
CA ILE A 63 2.14 -16.87 11.97
C ILE A 63 1.04 -16.60 10.93
N PRO A 64 -0.10 -17.31 10.97
CA PRO A 64 -1.19 -17.05 10.05
C PRO A 64 -1.87 -15.70 10.34
N TYR A 65 -2.64 -15.20 9.38
CA TYR A 65 -3.51 -14.04 9.58
C TYR A 65 -4.38 -14.21 10.83
N ALA A 66 -4.48 -13.15 11.65
CA ALA A 66 -5.26 -13.17 12.89
C ALA A 66 -6.77 -13.31 12.64
N PHE A 67 -7.22 -12.93 11.45
CA PHE A 67 -8.62 -12.88 11.06
C PHE A 67 -8.80 -13.49 9.68
N GLY A 68 -9.94 -14.17 9.47
CA GLY A 68 -10.34 -14.64 8.14
C GLY A 68 -10.54 -13.49 7.15
N PRO A 69 -10.48 -13.79 5.83
CA PRO A 69 -10.59 -12.79 4.78
C PRO A 69 -11.95 -12.09 4.83
N VAL A 70 -12.04 -10.90 4.25
CA VAL A 70 -13.35 -10.27 4.07
C VAL A 70 -14.14 -11.08 3.03
N PRO A 71 -15.35 -11.55 3.35
CA PRO A 71 -16.12 -12.40 2.44
C PRO A 71 -16.53 -11.63 1.18
N ASP A 72 -16.54 -12.34 0.06
CA ASP A 72 -17.04 -11.81 -1.19
C ASP A 72 -18.57 -11.59 -1.11
N GLU A 73 -19.01 -10.44 -1.60
CA GLU A 73 -20.43 -10.24 -1.90
C GLU A 73 -20.83 -11.03 -3.17
N PRO A 74 -22.12 -11.36 -3.37
CA PRO A 74 -22.53 -12.30 -4.42
C PRO A 74 -22.01 -12.02 -5.83
N PRO A 75 -21.94 -10.77 -6.32
CA PRO A 75 -21.32 -10.46 -7.61
C PRO A 75 -19.84 -10.86 -7.72
N ILE A 76 -19.08 -10.71 -6.63
CA ILE A 76 -17.65 -11.01 -6.58
C ILE A 76 -17.40 -12.50 -6.36
N ALA A 77 -18.22 -13.17 -5.56
CA ALA A 77 -18.18 -14.63 -5.44
C ALA A 77 -18.39 -15.32 -6.80
N ARG A 78 -19.29 -14.77 -7.62
CA ARG A 78 -19.48 -15.21 -9.01
C ARG A 78 -18.23 -14.96 -9.86
N ALA A 79 -17.67 -13.75 -9.82
CA ALA A 79 -16.45 -13.44 -10.57
C ALA A 79 -15.29 -14.37 -10.20
N ARG A 80 -15.12 -14.68 -8.90
CA ARG A 80 -14.16 -15.68 -8.41
C ARG A 80 -14.40 -17.06 -9.03
N ALA A 81 -15.64 -17.53 -9.03
CA ALA A 81 -15.99 -18.84 -9.59
C ALA A 81 -15.72 -18.90 -11.11
N GLU A 82 -16.02 -17.83 -11.84
CA GLU A 82 -15.76 -17.72 -13.28
C GLU A 82 -14.25 -17.74 -13.58
N LEU A 83 -13.44 -17.01 -12.81
CA LEU A 83 -11.98 -17.03 -12.93
C LEU A 83 -11.39 -18.41 -12.63
N LYS A 84 -11.87 -19.09 -11.57
CA LYS A 84 -11.48 -20.49 -11.29
C LYS A 84 -11.88 -21.42 -12.44
N GLY A 85 -13.05 -21.22 -13.04
CA GLY A 85 -13.51 -21.97 -14.21
C GLY A 85 -12.62 -21.79 -15.45
N LEU A 86 -11.86 -20.70 -15.53
CA LEU A 86 -10.84 -20.45 -16.56
C LEU A 86 -9.46 -21.02 -16.21
N GLY A 87 -9.32 -21.68 -15.05
CA GLY A 87 -8.06 -22.24 -14.57
C GLY A 87 -7.13 -21.23 -13.89
N LEU A 88 -7.64 -20.04 -13.54
CA LEU A 88 -6.88 -19.03 -12.78
C LEU A 88 -6.99 -19.26 -11.27
N HIS A 89 -6.12 -18.58 -10.51
CA HIS A 89 -6.00 -18.73 -9.05
C HIS A 89 -6.44 -17.47 -8.29
N PRO A 90 -7.74 -17.10 -8.29
CA PRO A 90 -8.20 -15.94 -7.54
C PRO A 90 -8.08 -16.15 -6.04
N ALA A 91 -7.35 -15.26 -5.40
CA ALA A 91 -7.06 -15.25 -3.98
C ALA A 91 -7.71 -14.05 -3.28
N SER A 92 -7.97 -14.21 -1.98
CA SER A 92 -8.48 -13.15 -1.14
C SER A 92 -7.41 -12.10 -0.86
N LEU A 93 -7.75 -10.83 -1.04
CA LEU A 93 -6.87 -9.72 -0.71
C LEU A 93 -6.59 -9.68 0.81
N PRO A 94 -5.32 -9.56 1.23
CA PRO A 94 -4.99 -9.30 2.63
C PRO A 94 -5.33 -7.85 2.98
N LEU A 95 -6.23 -7.65 3.94
CA LEU A 95 -6.86 -6.35 4.20
C LEU A 95 -6.76 -5.94 5.68
N GLY A 96 -6.14 -4.80 5.95
CA GLY A 96 -6.10 -4.16 7.28
C GLY A 96 -7.39 -3.40 7.59
N VAL A 97 -8.51 -4.13 7.74
CA VAL A 97 -9.83 -3.54 7.98
C VAL A 97 -10.57 -4.21 9.13
N ASP A 98 -11.25 -3.40 9.93
CA ASP A 98 -12.30 -3.84 10.84
C ASP A 98 -13.64 -3.66 10.12
N ILE A 99 -14.05 -4.71 9.38
CA ILE A 99 -15.24 -4.69 8.50
C ILE A 99 -16.52 -4.30 9.26
N ASP A 100 -16.70 -4.80 10.48
CA ASP A 100 -17.89 -4.52 11.27
C ASP A 100 -17.90 -3.07 11.74
N ALA A 101 -16.75 -2.54 12.16
CA ALA A 101 -16.63 -1.12 12.48
C ALA A 101 -16.87 -0.24 11.26
N TRP A 102 -16.32 -0.61 10.10
CA TRP A 102 -16.53 0.11 8.85
C TRP A 102 -18.01 0.18 8.46
N LEU A 103 -18.70 -0.95 8.44
CA LEU A 103 -20.09 -1.04 8.00
C LEU A 103 -21.09 -0.41 8.97
N ARG A 104 -20.74 -0.26 10.25
CA ARG A 104 -21.55 0.53 11.21
C ARG A 104 -21.60 2.01 10.86
N ASP A 105 -20.50 2.57 10.34
CA ASP A 105 -20.41 3.98 9.97
C ASP A 105 -21.07 4.26 8.61
N GLY A 106 -21.21 3.24 7.75
CA GLY A 106 -21.96 3.32 6.51
C GLY A 106 -21.71 2.18 5.53
N LYS A 107 -22.64 2.01 4.57
CA LYS A 107 -22.50 1.08 3.45
C LYS A 107 -21.77 1.74 2.29
N THR A 108 -20.49 2.05 2.48
CA THR A 108 -19.62 2.62 1.44
C THR A 108 -18.40 1.72 1.22
N GLY A 109 -17.78 1.78 0.04
CA GLY A 109 -16.45 1.22 -0.15
C GLY A 109 -15.41 1.94 0.71
N TRP A 110 -14.27 1.30 0.99
CA TRP A 110 -13.16 1.94 1.71
C TRP A 110 -12.02 2.40 0.81
N ASP A 111 -11.88 1.82 -0.37
CA ASP A 111 -10.80 2.18 -1.29
C ASP A 111 -11.02 3.59 -1.86
N ALA A 112 -10.02 4.46 -1.74
CA ALA A 112 -10.12 5.90 -2.04
C ALA A 112 -11.18 6.68 -1.23
N PHE A 113 -11.77 6.09 -0.17
CA PHE A 113 -12.65 6.82 0.76
C PHE A 113 -11.90 7.28 2.02
N PRO A 114 -12.00 8.58 2.38
CA PRO A 114 -11.43 9.07 3.62
C PRO A 114 -12.16 8.43 4.80
N ASN A 115 -11.41 7.88 5.73
CA ASN A 115 -11.95 7.41 7.01
C ASN A 115 -11.39 8.26 8.14
N THR A 116 -12.25 8.72 9.03
CA THR A 116 -11.88 9.36 10.30
C THR A 116 -12.06 8.41 11.48
N GLY A 117 -12.76 7.29 11.28
CA GLY A 117 -12.98 6.25 12.27
C GLY A 117 -11.83 5.24 12.39
N THR A 118 -12.17 4.04 12.86
CA THR A 118 -11.24 2.93 13.13
C THR A 118 -11.44 1.73 12.21
N GLY A 119 -12.41 1.77 11.30
CA GLY A 119 -12.73 0.67 10.37
C GLY A 119 -11.60 0.36 9.38
N LYS A 120 -10.74 1.34 9.07
CA LYS A 120 -9.53 1.15 8.26
C LYS A 120 -8.31 1.25 9.15
N VAL A 121 -7.60 0.13 9.35
CA VAL A 121 -6.49 0.02 10.29
C VAL A 121 -5.21 0.54 9.64
N ASP A 122 -5.01 1.86 9.71
CA ASP A 122 -3.78 2.51 9.25
C ASP A 122 -2.74 2.71 10.35
N ALA A 123 -1.62 3.32 10.01
CA ALA A 123 -0.52 3.62 10.93
C ALA A 123 -0.97 4.46 12.14
N GLN A 124 -1.98 5.32 11.99
CA GLN A 124 -2.51 6.11 13.10
C GLN A 124 -3.36 5.24 14.03
N SER A 125 -4.39 4.56 13.49
CA SER A 125 -5.35 3.78 14.29
C SER A 125 -4.79 2.46 14.84
N GLY A 126 -3.77 1.89 14.20
CA GLY A 126 -3.08 0.70 14.68
C GLY A 126 -1.86 1.09 15.52
N PRO A 127 -0.64 1.06 14.94
CA PRO A 127 0.60 1.16 15.71
C PRO A 127 0.76 2.43 16.52
N LEU A 128 0.43 3.61 15.97
CA LEU A 128 0.64 4.87 16.69
C LEU A 128 -0.29 4.99 17.91
N THR A 129 -1.56 4.61 17.78
CA THR A 129 -2.51 4.61 18.90
C THR A 129 -2.02 3.69 20.02
N ALA A 130 -1.53 2.48 19.67
CA ALA A 130 -0.95 1.56 20.65
C ALA A 130 0.32 2.13 21.30
N ALA A 131 1.22 2.74 20.51
CA ALA A 131 2.46 3.32 21.01
C ALA A 131 2.21 4.50 21.98
N LEU A 132 1.22 5.35 21.72
CA LEU A 132 0.92 6.51 22.56
C LEU A 132 0.31 6.17 23.93
N ALA A 133 0.06 4.89 24.22
CA ALA A 133 -0.23 4.44 25.58
C ALA A 133 1.01 4.50 26.50
N ASP A 134 2.23 4.44 25.93
CA ASP A 134 3.47 4.60 26.68
C ASP A 134 3.75 6.08 26.97
N ARG A 135 3.90 6.43 28.25
CA ARG A 135 4.19 7.80 28.71
C ARG A 135 5.57 8.31 28.30
N ASN A 136 6.47 7.42 27.89
CA ASN A 136 7.79 7.79 27.37
C ASN A 136 7.76 8.22 25.91
N ILE A 137 6.62 8.07 25.22
CA ILE A 137 6.45 8.46 23.82
C ILE A 137 5.70 9.78 23.77
N ARG A 138 6.24 10.73 22.98
CA ARG A 138 5.66 12.04 22.77
C ARG A 138 5.50 12.30 21.28
N LEU A 139 4.27 12.63 20.87
CA LEU A 139 3.97 13.07 19.51
C LEU A 139 3.98 14.60 19.44
N GLU A 140 4.86 15.15 18.61
CA GLU A 140 4.82 16.56 18.22
C GLU A 140 4.17 16.68 16.83
N THR A 141 3.12 17.50 16.72
CA THR A 141 2.45 17.78 15.44
C THR A 141 2.72 19.22 15.00
N GLY A 142 2.51 19.52 13.72
CA GLY A 142 2.86 20.84 13.16
C GLY A 142 4.36 21.14 13.12
N ALA A 143 5.21 20.13 13.36
CA ALA A 143 6.66 20.23 13.37
C ALA A 143 7.25 19.79 12.02
N HIS A 144 7.56 20.75 11.15
CA HIS A 144 8.15 20.48 9.84
C HIS A 144 9.68 20.47 9.93
N VAL A 145 10.30 19.30 9.80
CA VAL A 145 11.77 19.16 9.75
C VAL A 145 12.32 19.83 8.50
N GLU A 146 13.15 20.85 8.65
CA GLU A 146 13.77 21.57 7.52
C GLU A 146 15.04 20.86 7.06
N TYR A 147 15.93 20.52 8.01
CA TYR A 147 17.19 19.84 7.74
C TYR A 147 17.76 19.15 8.98
N LEU A 148 18.76 18.30 8.76
CA LEU A 148 19.55 17.62 9.79
C LEU A 148 20.94 18.23 9.85
N GLU A 149 21.50 18.35 11.05
CA GLU A 149 22.86 18.82 11.30
C GLU A 149 23.75 17.61 11.62
N ALA A 150 24.80 17.40 10.84
CA ALA A 150 25.79 16.37 11.14
C ALA A 150 26.78 16.84 12.23
N SER A 151 27.37 15.88 12.95
CA SER A 151 28.52 16.13 13.81
C SER A 151 29.71 16.67 13.01
N SER A 152 30.69 17.27 13.69
CA SER A 152 31.88 17.87 13.05
C SER A 152 32.70 16.90 12.22
N ASP A 153 32.70 15.61 12.59
CA ASP A 153 33.34 14.50 11.86
C ASP A 153 32.41 13.85 10.81
N ALA A 154 31.17 14.34 10.68
CA ALA A 154 30.14 13.84 9.78
C ALA A 154 29.77 12.35 9.93
N THR A 155 30.02 11.76 11.10
CA THR A 155 29.70 10.34 11.37
C THR A 155 28.33 10.14 12.00
N THR A 156 27.76 11.17 12.63
CA THR A 156 26.47 11.11 13.32
C THR A 156 25.61 12.34 13.04
N ILE A 157 24.32 12.27 13.37
CA ILE A 157 23.43 13.44 13.35
C ILE A 157 23.47 14.10 14.72
N ALA A 158 24.00 15.33 14.78
CA ALA A 158 24.10 16.12 16.01
C ALA A 158 22.77 16.79 16.38
N ALA A 159 21.96 17.19 15.39
CA ALA A 159 20.69 17.85 15.65
C ALA A 159 19.66 17.73 14.53
N VAL A 160 18.39 17.90 14.90
CA VAL A 160 17.25 18.04 13.98
C VAL A 160 16.72 19.46 14.09
N HIS A 161 16.67 20.16 12.97
CA HIS A 161 16.11 21.51 12.87
C HIS A 161 14.72 21.45 12.25
N TYR A 162 13.72 22.00 12.94
CA TYR A 162 12.33 21.95 12.51
C TYR A 162 11.61 23.26 12.78
N ARG A 163 10.64 23.60 11.93
CA ARG A 163 9.76 24.74 12.12
C ARG A 163 8.44 24.31 12.72
N GLN A 164 7.98 25.05 13.72
CA GLN A 164 6.68 24.85 14.36
C GLN A 164 6.15 26.22 14.78
N ASP A 165 4.90 26.53 14.41
CA ASP A 165 4.25 27.82 14.68
C ASP A 165 5.08 29.02 14.20
N GLY A 166 5.65 28.91 12.99
CA GLY A 166 6.52 29.93 12.40
C GLY A 166 7.94 30.01 12.97
N THR A 167 8.21 29.35 14.11
CA THR A 167 9.48 29.43 14.83
C THR A 167 10.40 28.26 14.47
N LEU A 168 11.69 28.55 14.23
CA LEU A 168 12.71 27.51 14.05
C LEU A 168 13.17 26.98 15.42
N LYS A 169 13.15 25.67 15.59
CA LYS A 169 13.49 24.94 16.81
C LYS A 169 14.54 23.87 16.51
N LYS A 170 15.25 23.43 17.56
CA LYS A 170 16.33 22.43 17.50
C LYS A 170 16.15 21.39 18.60
N VAL A 171 16.39 20.13 18.27
CA VAL A 171 16.54 19.02 19.24
C VAL A 171 17.81 18.23 18.95
N THR A 172 18.42 17.67 20.00
CA THR A 172 19.68 16.91 19.93
C THR A 172 19.46 15.47 20.44
N PRO A 173 18.86 14.59 19.61
CA PRO A 173 18.56 13.22 20.01
C PRO A 173 19.81 12.32 19.94
N LYS A 174 19.78 11.19 20.66
CA LYS A 174 20.84 10.15 20.56
C LYS A 174 20.74 9.29 19.30
N LEU A 175 19.54 9.19 18.73
CA LEU A 175 19.24 8.42 17.52
C LEU A 175 18.21 9.19 16.70
N VAL A 176 18.39 9.20 15.38
CA VAL A 176 17.44 9.79 14.43
C VAL A 176 16.95 8.70 13.48
N VAL A 177 15.64 8.54 13.40
CA VAL A 177 14.97 7.69 12.40
C VAL A 177 14.22 8.60 11.44
N LEU A 178 14.62 8.62 10.17
CA LEU A 178 14.02 9.46 9.14
C LEU A 178 12.89 8.71 8.41
N SER A 179 11.64 9.02 8.74
CA SER A 179 10.44 8.35 8.20
C SER A 179 9.45 9.32 7.57
N ALA A 180 9.94 10.29 6.78
CA ALA A 180 9.12 11.35 6.17
C ALA A 180 8.44 10.94 4.83
N GLY A 181 8.51 9.66 4.45
CA GLY A 181 8.07 9.15 3.15
C GLY A 181 9.13 9.32 2.06
N ALA A 182 8.95 8.62 0.92
CA ALA A 182 9.98 8.50 -0.12
C ALA A 182 10.54 9.85 -0.60
N VAL A 183 9.66 10.82 -0.88
CA VAL A 183 10.05 12.13 -1.41
C VAL A 183 10.65 13.03 -0.32
N ASN A 184 9.96 13.22 0.80
CA ASN A 184 10.41 14.19 1.81
C ASN A 184 11.65 13.71 2.58
N SER A 185 11.83 12.40 2.78
CA SER A 185 13.06 11.88 3.36
C SER A 185 14.27 12.23 2.48
N ALA A 186 14.16 12.02 1.16
CA ALA A 186 15.22 12.40 0.22
C ALA A 186 15.44 13.93 0.19
N ALA A 187 14.36 14.72 0.17
CA ALA A 187 14.45 16.18 0.16
C ALA A 187 15.13 16.74 1.41
N ILE A 188 14.82 16.20 2.60
CA ILE A 188 15.48 16.59 3.86
C ILE A 188 16.98 16.28 3.78
N LEU A 189 17.36 15.07 3.34
CA LEU A 189 18.76 14.69 3.21
C LEU A 189 19.52 15.58 2.21
N LEU A 190 18.95 15.83 1.03
CA LEU A 190 19.56 16.65 -0.02
C LEU A 190 19.70 18.13 0.38
N ARG A 191 18.73 18.68 1.13
CA ARG A 191 18.78 20.06 1.63
C ARG A 191 19.67 20.21 2.87
N SER A 192 20.01 19.12 3.54
CA SER A 192 20.81 19.17 4.76
C SER A 192 22.27 19.54 4.47
N PRO A 193 22.89 20.45 5.25
CA PRO A 193 24.28 20.83 5.05
C PRO A 193 25.23 19.63 5.10
N SER A 194 26.17 19.56 4.17
CA SER A 194 27.22 18.54 4.19
C SER A 194 28.56 19.10 3.67
N PRO A 195 29.71 18.60 4.15
CA PRO A 195 31.03 19.07 3.68
C PRO A 195 31.24 18.89 2.16
N SER A 196 30.59 17.90 1.56
CA SER A 196 30.69 17.63 0.11
C SER A 196 29.76 18.51 -0.73
N GLY A 197 28.82 19.24 -0.12
CA GLY A 197 27.79 20.01 -0.81
C GLY A 197 26.73 19.16 -1.52
N LYS A 198 26.75 17.83 -1.38
CA LYS A 198 25.83 16.89 -2.06
C LYS A 198 24.62 16.48 -1.21
N GLY A 199 24.41 17.13 -0.06
CA GLY A 199 23.46 16.69 0.97
C GLY A 199 24.03 15.62 1.90
N LEU A 200 23.30 15.30 2.97
CA LEU A 200 23.68 14.26 3.92
C LEU A 200 23.41 12.86 3.39
N ALA A 201 24.20 11.89 3.84
CA ALA A 201 24.15 10.48 3.44
C ALA A 201 24.28 10.21 1.93
N ASN A 202 24.71 11.20 1.14
CA ASN A 202 24.69 11.12 -0.32
C ASN A 202 26.07 10.92 -0.97
N ARG A 203 26.99 10.23 -0.29
CA ARG A 203 28.33 9.92 -0.87
C ARG A 203 28.24 9.04 -2.12
N SER A 204 27.21 8.21 -2.21
CA SER A 204 26.92 7.30 -3.31
C SER A 204 26.15 7.96 -4.46
N ASP A 205 25.75 9.22 -4.31
CA ASP A 205 24.88 9.94 -5.24
C ASP A 205 23.52 9.24 -5.48
N GLN A 206 23.05 8.41 -4.55
CA GLN A 206 21.79 7.66 -4.68
C GLN A 206 20.59 8.34 -4.03
N VAL A 207 20.78 9.33 -3.15
CA VAL A 207 19.66 9.99 -2.47
C VAL A 207 18.81 10.74 -3.49
N GLY A 208 17.52 10.40 -3.54
CA GLY A 208 16.57 10.95 -4.51
C GLY A 208 16.56 10.27 -5.88
N ARG A 209 17.45 9.30 -6.11
CA ARG A 209 17.43 8.42 -7.30
C ARG A 209 16.60 7.17 -7.04
N ASN A 210 16.38 6.39 -8.10
CA ASN A 210 15.63 5.13 -8.08
C ASN A 210 14.20 5.31 -7.53
N PHE A 211 13.59 6.47 -7.79
CA PHE A 211 12.20 6.69 -7.48
C PHE A 211 11.35 5.73 -8.30
N MET A 212 10.58 4.89 -7.62
CA MET A 212 9.71 3.89 -8.22
C MET A 212 8.26 4.16 -7.84
N ASN A 213 7.37 3.87 -8.78
CA ASN A 213 5.94 3.81 -8.56
C ASN A 213 5.38 2.63 -9.36
N HIS A 214 4.19 2.17 -9.00
CA HIS A 214 3.49 1.18 -9.80
C HIS A 214 3.05 1.82 -11.12
N ASN A 215 3.40 1.17 -12.23
CA ASN A 215 2.77 1.47 -13.52
C ASN A 215 1.43 0.73 -13.53
N SER A 216 0.33 1.48 -13.41
CA SER A 216 -0.97 0.88 -13.15
C SER A 216 -2.06 1.40 -14.06
N SER A 217 -3.01 0.53 -14.36
CA SER A 217 -4.19 0.81 -15.17
C SER A 217 -5.47 0.40 -14.42
N ALA A 218 -6.56 1.10 -14.71
CA ALA A 218 -7.88 0.73 -14.25
C ALA A 218 -8.69 0.17 -15.42
N MET A 219 -9.34 -0.97 -15.22
CA MET A 219 -10.18 -1.63 -16.23
C MET A 219 -11.56 -1.92 -15.66
N LEU A 220 -12.62 -1.55 -16.38
CA LEU A 220 -13.99 -1.93 -16.04
C LEU A 220 -14.43 -3.12 -16.91
N ALA A 221 -14.71 -4.26 -16.28
CA ALA A 221 -15.31 -5.40 -16.95
C ALA A 221 -16.84 -5.32 -16.84
N ILE A 222 -17.53 -4.97 -17.93
CA ILE A 222 -18.97 -4.68 -17.94
C ILE A 222 -19.74 -5.83 -18.59
N ASP A 223 -20.71 -6.41 -17.88
CA ASP A 223 -21.72 -7.29 -18.47
C ASP A 223 -23.11 -6.65 -18.34
N PRO A 224 -23.69 -6.11 -19.43
CA PRO A 224 -24.97 -5.40 -19.37
C PRO A 224 -26.15 -6.27 -18.93
N ARG A 225 -25.99 -7.60 -18.87
CA ARG A 225 -27.02 -8.54 -18.44
C ARG A 225 -27.00 -8.78 -16.93
N ARG A 226 -25.94 -8.35 -16.23
CA ARG A 226 -25.67 -8.73 -14.84
C ARG A 226 -25.38 -7.51 -13.99
N ARG A 227 -26.30 -7.21 -13.07
CA ARG A 227 -26.09 -6.14 -12.10
C ARG A 227 -25.02 -6.54 -11.08
N ASN A 228 -24.10 -5.63 -10.80
CA ASN A 228 -23.21 -5.67 -9.66
C ASN A 228 -23.84 -4.86 -8.52
N THR A 229 -24.36 -5.57 -7.52
CA THR A 229 -24.98 -5.00 -6.31
C THR A 229 -24.00 -4.86 -5.15
N SER A 230 -22.70 -5.10 -5.39
CA SER A 230 -21.71 -5.03 -4.33
C SER A 230 -21.58 -3.61 -3.79
N VAL A 231 -21.64 -3.48 -2.47
CA VAL A 231 -21.21 -2.28 -1.76
C VAL A 231 -19.69 -2.28 -1.67
N TYR A 232 -19.12 -3.45 -1.43
CA TYR A 232 -17.70 -3.63 -1.23
C TYR A 232 -17.20 -4.78 -2.10
N GLN A 233 -16.42 -4.42 -3.11
CA GLN A 233 -15.91 -5.39 -4.07
C GLN A 233 -14.41 -5.69 -3.95
N LYS A 234 -13.62 -4.90 -3.22
CA LYS A 234 -12.15 -5.00 -3.23
C LYS A 234 -11.63 -6.17 -2.36
N THR A 235 -12.08 -7.39 -2.63
CA THR A 235 -11.74 -8.62 -1.88
C THR A 235 -10.84 -9.60 -2.63
N LEU A 236 -10.65 -9.41 -3.93
CA LEU A 236 -10.07 -10.43 -4.79
C LEU A 236 -8.83 -9.91 -5.53
N MET A 237 -7.82 -10.77 -5.61
CA MET A 237 -6.63 -10.60 -6.43
C MET A 237 -6.30 -11.85 -7.26
N LEU A 238 -5.43 -11.67 -8.25
CA LEU A 238 -4.83 -12.70 -9.09
C LEU A 238 -3.32 -12.42 -9.19
N ASN A 239 -2.52 -13.46 -9.01
CA ASN A 239 -1.06 -13.40 -9.15
C ASN A 239 -0.54 -14.44 -10.15
N ASP A 240 -1.41 -15.00 -10.99
CA ASP A 240 -1.05 -15.90 -12.09
C ASP A 240 -0.01 -15.28 -13.05
N TYR A 241 0.04 -13.95 -13.13
CA TYR A 241 0.99 -13.20 -13.96
C TYR A 241 2.07 -12.45 -13.15
N TYR A 242 2.16 -12.72 -11.84
CA TYR A 242 3.07 -11.99 -10.96
C TYR A 242 4.53 -12.26 -11.30
N LEU A 243 4.89 -13.52 -11.57
CA LEU A 243 6.26 -13.94 -11.86
C LEU A 243 6.52 -14.25 -13.35
N SER A 244 5.49 -14.22 -14.21
CA SER A 244 5.64 -14.44 -15.65
C SER A 244 4.47 -13.84 -16.44
N ASP A 245 4.59 -13.75 -17.76
CA ASP A 245 3.49 -13.34 -18.66
C ASP A 245 2.49 -14.47 -18.99
N GLY A 246 2.63 -15.63 -18.33
CA GLY A 246 1.85 -16.84 -18.60
C GLY A 246 2.24 -17.59 -19.89
N LYS A 247 3.28 -17.14 -20.61
CA LYS A 247 3.82 -17.74 -21.84
C LYS A 247 5.33 -17.98 -21.78
N GLY A 248 5.89 -17.97 -20.57
CA GLY A 248 7.33 -18.13 -20.32
C GLY A 248 8.15 -16.84 -20.48
N GLY A 249 7.48 -15.69 -20.66
CA GLY A 249 8.09 -14.37 -20.64
C GLY A 249 8.17 -13.77 -19.24
N LYS A 250 8.49 -12.47 -19.19
CA LYS A 250 8.86 -11.75 -17.97
C LYS A 250 7.65 -11.43 -17.08
N PRO A 251 7.86 -11.19 -15.76
CA PRO A 251 6.82 -10.75 -14.84
C PRO A 251 5.94 -9.60 -15.36
N LEU A 252 4.62 -9.73 -15.22
CA LEU A 252 3.66 -8.65 -15.52
C LEU A 252 3.11 -7.98 -14.25
N GLY A 253 3.03 -8.71 -13.14
CA GLY A 253 2.67 -8.19 -11.83
C GLY A 253 1.31 -8.66 -11.31
N ASN A 254 0.73 -7.85 -10.43
CA ASN A 254 -0.48 -8.18 -9.70
C ASN A 254 -1.74 -7.64 -10.40
N VAL A 255 -2.81 -8.43 -10.39
CA VAL A 255 -4.15 -7.96 -10.73
C VAL A 255 -5.02 -8.01 -9.49
N GLN A 256 -5.78 -6.96 -9.20
CA GLN A 256 -6.66 -6.92 -8.05
C GLN A 256 -7.92 -6.11 -8.30
N LEU A 257 -8.94 -6.26 -7.47
CA LEU A 257 -10.13 -5.41 -7.58
C LEU A 257 -9.87 -3.98 -7.08
N LEU A 258 -10.53 -3.02 -7.72
CA LEU A 258 -10.61 -1.63 -7.28
C LEU A 258 -11.78 -1.43 -6.31
N GLY A 259 -11.77 -0.32 -5.58
CA GLY A 259 -12.97 0.25 -5.00
C GLY A 259 -14.11 0.37 -6.01
N LYS A 260 -15.36 0.29 -5.54
CA LYS A 260 -16.51 0.36 -6.43
C LYS A 260 -16.55 1.70 -7.16
N ILE A 261 -16.41 1.65 -8.47
CA ILE A 261 -16.57 2.83 -9.33
C ILE A 261 -18.06 3.12 -9.45
N ASP A 262 -18.44 4.38 -9.28
CA ASP A 262 -19.80 4.88 -9.48
C ASP A 262 -19.88 5.84 -10.68
N GLY A 263 -21.10 6.22 -11.05
CA GLY A 263 -21.32 7.13 -12.18
C GLY A 263 -20.74 8.54 -11.97
N HIS A 264 -20.54 8.97 -10.72
CA HIS A 264 -19.92 10.27 -10.41
C HIS A 264 -18.40 10.23 -10.69
N ILE A 265 -17.74 9.15 -10.28
CA ILE A 265 -16.32 8.89 -10.57
C ILE A 265 -16.10 8.78 -12.08
N LEU A 266 -16.95 8.03 -12.80
CA LEU A 266 -16.85 7.91 -14.26
C LEU A 266 -17.04 9.27 -14.95
N ARG A 267 -17.95 10.11 -14.46
CA ARG A 267 -18.23 11.42 -15.07
C ARG A 267 -17.03 12.36 -15.05
N ALA A 268 -16.13 12.22 -14.07
CA ALA A 268 -14.89 12.99 -14.02
C ALA A 268 -13.99 12.73 -15.25
N ASN A 269 -14.02 11.50 -15.78
CA ASN A 269 -13.22 11.04 -16.90
C ASN A 269 -13.98 11.05 -18.24
N VAL A 270 -15.30 10.88 -18.21
CA VAL A 270 -16.18 10.81 -19.40
C VAL A 270 -17.24 11.90 -19.34
N LYS A 271 -16.80 13.17 -19.40
CA LYS A 271 -17.64 14.34 -19.08
C LYS A 271 -18.90 14.51 -19.93
N LEU A 272 -18.89 14.00 -21.17
CA LEU A 272 -19.98 14.16 -22.13
C LEU A 272 -21.04 13.05 -22.07
N ALA A 273 -20.78 11.94 -21.35
CA ALA A 273 -21.73 10.85 -21.25
C ALA A 273 -22.89 11.19 -20.31
N PRO A 274 -24.15 10.86 -20.68
CA PRO A 274 -25.31 11.06 -19.79
C PRO A 274 -25.16 10.27 -18.48
N LYS A 275 -25.60 10.86 -17.35
CA LYS A 275 -25.47 10.23 -16.02
C LYS A 275 -26.11 8.84 -15.96
N PHE A 276 -27.30 8.65 -16.55
CA PHE A 276 -27.98 7.36 -16.53
C PHE A 276 -27.16 6.25 -17.21
N ALA A 277 -26.40 6.57 -18.26
CA ALA A 277 -25.55 5.62 -18.96
C ALA A 277 -24.33 5.27 -18.11
N LEU A 278 -23.72 6.25 -17.43
CA LEU A 278 -22.61 6.03 -16.51
C LEU A 278 -23.03 5.22 -15.27
N ASP A 279 -24.20 5.52 -14.70
CA ASP A 279 -24.77 4.76 -13.59
C ASP A 279 -25.07 3.31 -14.02
N PHE A 280 -25.58 3.11 -15.25
CA PHE A 280 -25.78 1.78 -15.82
C PHE A 280 -24.46 1.03 -15.97
N MET A 281 -23.44 1.64 -16.59
CA MET A 281 -22.12 1.03 -16.75
C MET A 281 -21.52 0.63 -15.40
N ALA A 282 -21.45 1.57 -14.45
CA ALA A 282 -20.95 1.33 -13.10
C ALA A 282 -21.73 0.22 -12.38
N GLY A 283 -23.06 0.22 -12.49
CA GLY A 283 -23.93 -0.79 -11.89
C GLY A 283 -23.82 -2.20 -12.50
N HIS A 284 -23.07 -2.37 -13.60
CA HIS A 284 -22.87 -3.64 -14.30
C HIS A 284 -21.38 -4.01 -14.45
N ALA A 285 -20.49 -3.22 -13.82
CA ALA A 285 -19.04 -3.41 -13.89
C ALA A 285 -18.50 -4.19 -12.69
N VAL A 286 -17.48 -5.00 -12.93
CA VAL A 286 -16.47 -5.42 -11.94
C VAL A 286 -15.19 -4.64 -12.26
N ASP A 287 -14.67 -3.89 -11.29
CA ASP A 287 -13.62 -2.91 -11.53
C ASP A 287 -12.26 -3.45 -11.08
N TRP A 288 -11.28 -3.44 -11.98
CA TRP A 288 -9.96 -4.05 -11.83
C TRP A 288 -8.84 -3.00 -11.83
N TYR A 289 -7.84 -3.25 -11.00
CA TYR A 289 -6.54 -2.60 -10.96
C TYR A 289 -5.53 -3.57 -11.54
N LEU A 290 -4.79 -3.11 -12.55
CA LEU A 290 -3.76 -3.84 -13.27
C LEU A 290 -2.42 -3.10 -13.12
#